data_AF-A0A970AGA8-F1
#
_entry.id   AF-A0A970AGA8-F1
#
_cell.length_a   1.000
_cell.length_b   1.000
_cell.length_c   1.000
_cell.angle_alpha   90.00
_cell.angle_beta   90.00
_cell.angle_gamma   90.00
#
_symmetry.space_group_name_H-M   'P 1'
#
loop_
_entity.id
_entity.type
_entity.pdbx_description
1 polymer ?
#
loop_
_entity_poly.entity_id
_entity_poly.type
_entity_poly.pdbx_seq_one_letter_code
_entity_poly.pdbx_strand_id
1 'polypeptide(L)'
;MDIFQAFDNAFGGHDFQIDNEMYQTRENLIQGQDIYKNGKLVASTKPNMFGGVDMFNSQNEVIVSTHENVMGGQGILSGNGESLGFTTQDAMGTTFHDHSGALSMHLEQGNASTILNYQDPLAHVDSYVLPTLIL
;
A
#
# COMPACT_ATOMS: atom_id res chain seq x y z
N MET A 1 -18.99 5.04 -5.03
CA MET A 1 -18.22 5.13 -3.78
C MET A 1 -17.60 3.76 -3.63
N ASP A 2 -16.42 3.61 -4.21
CA ASP A 2 -15.78 2.31 -4.33
C ASP A 2 -15.25 1.95 -2.95
N ILE A 3 -15.96 1.00 -2.35
CA ILE A 3 -15.61 0.45 -1.05
C ILE A 3 -14.36 -0.40 -1.29
N PHE A 4 -13.19 0.13 -0.90
CA PHE A 4 -11.98 -0.66 -0.77
C PHE A 4 -12.15 -1.56 0.47
N GLN A 5 -12.72 -2.75 0.26
CA GLN A 5 -12.65 -3.83 1.22
C GLN A 5 -11.47 -4.73 0.83
N ALA A 6 -10.56 -4.97 1.76
CA ALA A 6 -9.47 -5.91 1.61
C ALA A 6 -9.57 -6.97 2.73
N PHE A 7 -9.42 -8.23 2.36
CA PHE A 7 -9.46 -9.36 3.29
C PHE A 7 -8.29 -10.29 3.02
N ASP A 8 -7.69 -10.85 4.07
CA ASP A 8 -6.66 -11.89 3.90
C ASP A 8 -7.25 -13.11 3.17
N ASN A 9 -6.49 -13.65 2.22
CA ASN A 9 -6.87 -14.83 1.47
C ASN A 9 -6.01 -16.05 1.80
N ALA A 10 -6.46 -17.23 1.38
CA ALA A 10 -5.80 -18.50 1.66
C ALA A 10 -4.41 -18.66 0.98
N PHE A 11 -3.96 -17.66 0.21
CA PHE A 11 -2.69 -17.66 -0.51
C PHE A 11 -1.67 -16.72 0.12
N GLY A 12 -1.94 -16.17 1.32
CA GLY A 12 -1.03 -15.26 2.01
C GLY A 12 -1.02 -13.84 1.44
N GLY A 13 -1.99 -13.49 0.60
CA GLY A 13 -2.22 -12.11 0.14
C GLY A 13 -3.60 -11.62 0.53
N HIS A 14 -4.13 -10.66 -0.22
CA HIS A 14 -5.44 -10.05 0.04
C HIS A 14 -6.38 -10.14 -1.16
N ASP A 15 -7.65 -10.39 -0.88
CA ASP A 15 -8.74 -10.20 -1.82
C ASP A 15 -9.31 -8.79 -1.65
N PHE A 16 -9.47 -8.05 -2.74
CA PHE A 16 -10.01 -6.68 -2.70
C PHE A 16 -10.91 -6.38 -3.88
N GLN A 17 -11.83 -5.43 -3.69
CA GLN A 17 -12.81 -5.03 -4.70
C GLN A 17 -12.58 -3.59 -5.14
N ILE A 18 -12.57 -3.35 -6.46
CA ILE A 18 -12.50 -2.02 -7.08
C ILE A 18 -13.54 -2.00 -8.20
N ASP A 19 -14.41 -0.99 -8.23
CA ASP A 19 -15.44 -0.80 -9.26
C ASP A 19 -16.29 -2.08 -9.52
N ASN A 20 -16.68 -2.75 -8.43
CA ASN A 20 -17.36 -4.06 -8.43
C ASN A 20 -16.55 -5.25 -8.99
N GLU A 21 -15.28 -5.09 -9.30
CA GLU A 21 -14.40 -6.16 -9.78
C GLU A 21 -13.52 -6.71 -8.65
N MET A 22 -13.42 -8.04 -8.57
CA MET A 22 -12.60 -8.72 -7.58
C MET A 22 -11.17 -8.92 -8.08
N TYR A 23 -10.23 -8.57 -7.21
CA TYR A 23 -8.80 -8.76 -7.36
C TYR A 23 -8.27 -9.60 -6.22
N GLN A 24 -7.18 -10.34 -6.47
CA GLN A 24 -6.49 -11.15 -5.47
C GLN A 24 -5.00 -10.90 -5.56
N THR A 25 -4.33 -10.64 -4.44
CA THR A 25 -2.86 -10.67 -4.38
C THR A 25 -2.36 -12.01 -3.85
N ARG A 26 -1.15 -12.39 -4.27
CA ARG A 26 -0.40 -13.55 -3.80
C ARG A 26 1.07 -13.19 -3.77
N GLU A 27 1.82 -13.64 -2.78
CA GLU A 27 3.28 -13.49 -2.83
C GLU A 27 3.87 -14.23 -4.04
N ASN A 28 4.86 -13.62 -4.68
CA ASN A 28 5.62 -14.24 -5.77
C ASN A 28 7.03 -14.64 -5.31
N LEU A 29 7.74 -15.40 -6.16
CA LEU A 29 9.05 -16.00 -5.82
C LEU A 29 10.19 -14.98 -5.60
N ILE A 30 9.95 -13.69 -5.85
CA ILE A 30 10.95 -12.62 -5.80
C ILE A 30 10.61 -11.55 -4.76
N GLN A 31 9.90 -11.93 -3.69
CA GLN A 31 9.56 -11.05 -2.56
C GLN A 31 8.67 -9.85 -2.96
N GLY A 32 7.84 -10.03 -3.98
CA GLY A 32 6.76 -9.11 -4.33
C GLY A 32 5.41 -9.81 -4.34
N GLN A 33 4.42 -9.22 -5.00
CA GLN A 33 3.07 -9.75 -5.11
C GLN A 33 2.60 -9.83 -6.56
N ASP A 34 1.97 -10.95 -6.91
CA ASP A 34 1.21 -11.14 -8.14
C ASP A 34 -0.25 -10.76 -7.90
N ILE A 35 -0.83 -10.00 -8.82
CA ILE A 35 -2.21 -9.52 -8.76
C ILE A 35 -3.02 -10.22 -9.85
N TYR A 36 -4.08 -10.90 -9.43
CA TYR A 36 -4.97 -11.66 -10.29
C TYR A 36 -6.35 -11.03 -10.37
N LYS A 37 -6.94 -11.05 -11.57
CA LYS A 37 -8.34 -10.74 -11.83
C LYS A 37 -8.98 -11.92 -12.53
N ASN A 38 -10.04 -12.49 -11.96
CA ASN A 38 -10.71 -13.69 -12.47
C ASN A 38 -9.72 -14.85 -12.76
N GLY A 39 -8.73 -15.04 -11.89
CA GLY A 39 -7.69 -16.08 -12.02
C GLY A 39 -6.60 -15.78 -13.05
N LYS A 40 -6.63 -14.64 -13.75
CA LYS A 40 -5.60 -14.22 -14.69
C LYS A 40 -4.66 -13.21 -14.05
N LEU A 41 -3.34 -13.41 -14.19
CA LEU A 41 -2.34 -12.43 -13.79
C LEU A 41 -2.52 -11.14 -14.59
N VAL A 42 -2.70 -10.01 -13.90
CA VAL A 42 -2.88 -8.69 -14.51
C VAL A 42 -1.76 -7.72 -14.17
N ALA A 43 -1.13 -7.89 -13.01
CA ALA A 43 0.05 -7.15 -12.62
C ALA A 43 0.92 -7.97 -11.66
N SER A 44 2.17 -7.57 -11.50
CA SER A 44 3.08 -8.12 -10.49
C SER A 44 3.94 -7.02 -9.91
N THR A 45 4.46 -7.21 -8.70
CA THR A 45 5.40 -6.29 -8.08
C THR A 45 6.72 -6.98 -7.79
N LYS A 46 7.81 -6.21 -7.77
CA LYS A 46 9.11 -6.66 -7.28
C LYS A 46 9.89 -5.51 -6.65
N PRO A 47 10.72 -5.76 -5.62
CA PRO A 47 11.63 -4.75 -5.11
C PRO A 47 12.57 -4.22 -6.20
N ASN A 48 12.88 -2.93 -6.18
CA ASN A 48 13.79 -2.29 -7.13
C ASN A 48 15.10 -1.86 -6.47
N MET A 49 16.08 -1.43 -7.28
CA MET A 49 17.42 -1.07 -6.81
C MET A 49 17.48 0.23 -6.00
N PHE A 50 16.38 0.96 -5.90
CA PHE A 50 16.28 2.24 -5.18
C PHE A 50 15.58 2.10 -3.83
N GLY A 51 15.41 0.87 -3.34
CA GLY A 51 14.78 0.60 -2.04
C GLY A 51 13.25 0.68 -2.05
N GLY A 52 12.62 0.84 -3.21
CA GLY A 52 11.17 0.76 -3.36
C GLY A 52 10.74 -0.46 -4.16
N VAL A 53 9.59 -0.35 -4.82
CA VAL A 53 8.92 -1.44 -5.55
C VAL A 53 8.54 -0.97 -6.95
N ASP A 54 8.80 -1.81 -7.95
CA ASP A 54 8.29 -1.66 -9.30
C ASP A 54 7.04 -2.53 -9.50
N MET A 55 6.02 -1.98 -10.15
CA MET A 55 4.83 -2.69 -10.60
C MET A 55 4.89 -2.90 -12.11
N PHE A 56 4.67 -4.14 -12.53
CA PHE A 56 4.68 -4.58 -13.92
C PHE A 56 3.27 -4.94 -14.37
N ASN A 57 2.92 -4.60 -15.60
CA ASN A 57 1.71 -5.11 -16.25
C ASN A 57 1.90 -6.56 -16.72
N SER A 58 0.84 -7.15 -17.32
CA SER A 58 0.88 -8.51 -17.88
C SER A 58 1.85 -8.69 -19.08
N GLN A 59 2.38 -7.59 -19.64
CA GLN A 59 3.38 -7.55 -20.72
C GLN A 59 4.80 -7.40 -20.16
N ASN A 60 4.96 -7.40 -18.83
CA ASN A 60 6.23 -7.21 -18.13
C ASN A 60 6.86 -5.81 -18.34
N GLU A 61 6.02 -4.81 -18.58
CA GLU A 61 6.41 -3.39 -18.64
C GLU A 61 6.17 -2.73 -17.28
N VAL A 62 7.10 -1.90 -16.83
CA VAL A 62 6.90 -1.11 -15.59
C VAL A 62 5.77 -0.10 -15.85
N ILE A 63 4.77 -0.08 -14.97
CA ILE A 63 3.66 0.88 -15.02
C ILE A 63 3.72 1.90 -13.88
N VAL A 64 4.27 1.50 -12.73
CA VAL A 64 4.49 2.36 -11.56
C VAL A 64 5.79 1.94 -10.89
N SER A 65 6.55 2.88 -10.37
CA SER A 65 7.74 2.64 -9.56
C SER A 65 7.69 3.50 -8.30
N THR A 66 8.19 2.97 -7.20
CA THR A 66 8.35 3.70 -5.94
C THR A 66 9.81 3.72 -5.51
N HIS A 67 10.21 4.75 -4.78
CA HIS A 67 11.54 4.86 -4.19
C HIS A 67 11.49 5.70 -2.91
N GLU A 68 12.41 5.48 -1.97
CA GLU A 68 12.50 6.34 -0.79
C GLU A 68 12.75 7.81 -1.20
N ASN A 69 12.14 8.75 -0.47
CA ASN A 69 12.33 10.17 -0.69
C ASN A 69 12.98 10.87 0.52
N VAL A 70 13.46 12.09 0.32
CA VAL A 70 14.19 12.88 1.34
C VAL A 70 13.33 13.29 2.55
N MET A 71 12.01 13.11 2.47
CA MET A 71 11.08 13.38 3.56
C MET A 71 10.69 12.12 4.34
N GLY A 72 11.38 10.99 4.10
CA GLY A 72 11.16 9.72 4.80
C GLY A 72 9.95 8.91 4.31
N GLY A 73 9.28 9.35 3.25
CA GLY A 73 8.24 8.58 2.58
C GLY A 73 8.71 7.98 1.26
N GLN A 74 7.78 7.77 0.33
CA GLN A 74 8.04 7.19 -0.99
C GLN A 74 7.71 8.20 -2.10
N GLY A 75 8.60 8.40 -3.07
CA GLY A 75 8.26 8.99 -4.36
C GLY A 75 7.53 7.97 -5.22
N ILE A 76 6.55 8.41 -6.02
CA ILE A 76 5.75 7.55 -6.89
C ILE A 76 5.90 8.05 -8.32
N LEU A 77 6.40 7.18 -9.20
CA LEU A 77 6.68 7.48 -10.59
C LEU A 77 5.83 6.60 -11.51
N SER A 78 5.48 7.13 -12.68
CA SER A 78 4.93 6.34 -13.78
C SER A 78 6.02 5.45 -14.39
N GLY A 79 5.60 4.49 -15.22
CA GLY A 79 6.53 3.66 -16.01
C GLY A 79 7.51 4.44 -16.91
N ASN A 80 7.18 5.70 -17.23
CA ASN A 80 8.02 6.60 -18.02
C ASN A 80 8.91 7.53 -17.16
N GLY A 81 8.84 7.39 -15.83
CA GLY A 81 9.61 8.22 -14.88
C GLY A 81 8.99 9.57 -14.54
N GLU A 82 7.74 9.83 -14.93
CA GLU A 82 7.03 11.05 -14.54
C GLU A 82 6.52 10.92 -13.10
N SER A 83 6.60 12.00 -12.32
CA SER A 83 6.06 12.02 -10.95
C SER A 83 4.53 11.89 -10.97
N LEU A 84 4.01 10.91 -10.24
CA LEU A 84 2.57 10.74 -9.97
C LEU A 84 2.18 11.32 -8.61
N GLY A 85 3.16 11.51 -7.72
CA GLY A 85 2.97 11.98 -6.35
C GLY A 85 4.04 11.46 -5.42
N PHE A 86 3.84 11.68 -4.12
CA PHE A 86 4.74 11.16 -3.10
C PHE A 86 4.03 11.06 -1.75
N THR A 87 4.59 10.26 -0.86
CA THR A 87 4.20 10.25 0.55
C THR A 87 5.22 10.97 1.43
N THR A 88 4.76 11.51 2.54
CA THR A 88 5.60 11.90 3.68
C THR A 88 5.20 11.09 4.90
N GLN A 89 6.13 10.88 5.81
CA GLN A 89 5.87 10.16 7.06
C GLN A 89 6.35 10.99 8.25
N ASP A 90 5.49 11.10 9.25
CA ASP A 90 5.78 11.76 10.51
C ASP A 90 5.19 10.96 11.70
N ALA A 91 5.20 11.56 12.89
CA ALA A 91 4.66 10.94 14.09
C ALA A 91 3.12 10.83 14.09
N MET A 92 2.43 11.56 13.22
CA MET A 92 0.98 11.53 13.09
C MET A 92 0.53 10.47 12.08
N GLY A 93 1.34 10.16 11.08
CA GLY A 93 1.09 9.07 10.16
C GLY A 93 1.73 9.25 8.80
N THR A 94 0.98 8.91 7.75
CA THR A 94 1.43 9.00 6.37
C THR A 94 0.55 9.95 5.58
N THR A 95 1.16 10.95 4.95
CA THR A 95 0.46 11.91 4.11
C THR A 95 0.75 11.62 2.65
N PHE A 96 -0.27 11.63 1.81
CA PHE A 96 -0.18 11.48 0.36
C PHE A 96 -0.31 12.85 -0.30
N HIS A 97 0.62 13.13 -1.20
CA HIS A 97 0.66 14.34 -2.02
C HIS A 97 0.53 13.96 -3.49
N ASP A 98 -0.21 14.76 -4.25
CA ASP A 98 -0.26 14.61 -5.70
C ASP A 98 1.05 15.06 -6.37
N HIS A 99 1.13 14.95 -7.69
CA HIS A 99 2.31 15.36 -8.45
C HIS A 99 2.64 16.87 -8.34
N SER A 100 1.69 17.71 -7.91
CA SER A 100 1.88 19.14 -7.67
C SER A 100 2.37 19.44 -6.24
N GLY A 101 2.33 18.44 -5.36
CA GLY A 101 2.63 18.57 -3.93
C GLY A 101 1.43 18.90 -3.07
N ALA A 102 0.22 19.00 -3.65
CA ALA A 102 -0.99 19.26 -2.89
C ALA A 102 -1.40 18.03 -2.06
N LEU A 103 -1.88 18.28 -0.85
CA LEU A 103 -2.42 17.25 0.03
C LEU A 103 -3.58 16.54 -0.68
N SER A 104 -3.48 15.22 -0.82
CA SER A 104 -4.54 14.36 -1.35
C SER A 104 -5.25 13.56 -0.26
N MET A 105 -4.50 13.13 0.76
CA MET A 105 -4.99 12.25 1.81
C MET A 105 -3.99 12.21 2.97
N HIS A 106 -4.47 11.98 4.18
CA HIS A 106 -3.66 11.67 5.36
C HIS A 106 -4.20 10.42 6.05
N LEU A 107 -3.34 9.44 6.30
CA LEU A 107 -3.64 8.25 7.08
C LEU A 107 -2.98 8.41 8.46
N GLU A 108 -3.80 8.64 9.48
CA GLU A 108 -3.34 8.74 10.87
C GLU A 108 -2.88 7.38 11.39
N GLN A 109 -1.81 7.39 12.19
CA GLN A 109 -1.31 6.19 12.85
C GLN A 109 -2.26 5.76 14.00
N GLY A 110 -2.82 4.56 13.88
CA GLY A 110 -3.48 3.88 14.99
C GLY A 110 -2.47 3.38 16.04
N ASN A 111 -2.97 2.90 17.18
CA ASN A 111 -2.10 2.48 18.30
C ASN A 111 -1.89 0.96 18.39
N ALA A 112 -2.20 0.20 17.34
CA ALA A 112 -2.15 -1.26 17.34
C ALA A 112 -0.82 -1.83 17.84
N SER A 113 0.30 -1.30 17.34
CA SER A 113 1.64 -1.72 17.75
C SER A 113 1.90 -1.50 19.24
N THR A 114 1.36 -0.41 19.81
CA THR A 114 1.44 -0.14 21.25
C THR A 114 0.63 -1.17 22.03
N ILE A 115 -0.59 -1.48 21.60
CA ILE A 115 -1.44 -2.48 22.26
C ILE A 115 -0.78 -3.86 22.28
N LEU A 116 -0.20 -4.28 21.14
CA LEU A 116 0.44 -5.59 21.00
C LEU A 116 1.73 -5.73 21.81
N ASN A 117 2.35 -4.63 22.23
CA ASN A 117 3.56 -4.63 23.04
C ASN A 117 3.31 -4.66 24.56
N TYR A 118 2.05 -4.58 25.01
CA TYR A 118 1.74 -4.78 26.43
C TYR A 118 1.96 -6.24 26.85
N GLN A 119 2.20 -6.46 28.14
CA GLN A 119 2.31 -7.81 28.71
C GLN A 119 1.01 -8.61 28.56
N ASP A 120 -0.15 -7.93 28.59
CA ASP A 120 -1.46 -8.49 28.29
C ASP A 120 -2.24 -7.56 27.34
N PRO A 121 -2.10 -7.75 26.01
CA PRO A 121 -2.79 -6.91 25.02
C PRO A 121 -4.31 -6.92 25.12
N LEU A 122 -4.91 -8.04 25.58
CA LEU A 122 -6.36 -8.19 25.66
C LEU A 122 -6.97 -7.31 26.75
N ALA A 123 -6.23 -7.05 27.83
CA ALA A 123 -6.64 -6.12 28.87
C ALA A 123 -6.70 -4.65 28.40
N HIS A 124 -6.10 -4.34 27.24
CA HIS A 124 -6.02 -2.99 26.69
C HIS A 124 -6.87 -2.79 25.44
N VAL A 125 -7.73 -3.74 25.08
CA VAL A 125 -8.58 -3.67 23.88
C VAL A 125 -9.48 -2.43 23.86
N ASP A 126 -9.97 -1.99 25.03
CA ASP A 126 -10.82 -0.80 25.16
C ASP A 126 -10.08 0.52 24.86
N SER A 127 -8.75 0.49 24.85
CA SER A 127 -7.90 1.64 24.50
C SER A 127 -7.43 1.62 23.05
N TYR A 128 -7.88 0.65 22.25
CA TYR A 128 -7.49 0.52 20.85
C TYR A 128 -8.04 1.67 20.00
N VAL A 129 -7.16 2.28 19.21
CA VAL A 129 -7.45 3.37 18.28
C VAL A 129 -7.14 2.90 16.87
N LEU A 130 -8.17 2.88 16.02
CA LEU A 130 -8.03 2.57 14.60
C LEU A 130 -7.30 3.69 13.86
N PRO A 131 -6.45 3.36 12.87
CA PRO A 131 -5.99 4.32 11.89
C PRO A 131 -7.18 5.03 11.22
N THR A 132 -7.10 6.36 11.07
CA THR A 132 -8.16 7.16 10.46
C THR A 132 -7.69 7.73 9.12
N LEU A 133 -8.55 7.64 8.11
CA LEU A 133 -8.31 8.21 6.79
C LEU A 133 -8.97 9.59 6.69
N ILE A 134 -8.18 10.61 6.35
CA ILE A 134 -8.62 12.00 6.14
C ILE A 134 -8.38 12.35 4.67
N LEU A 135 -9.39 12.94 4.02
CA LEU A 135 -9.38 13.38 2.62
C LEU A 135 -9.35 14.90 2.53
#